data_AF-A0A8J3XY49-F1
#
_entry.id   AF-A0A8J3XY49-F1
#
_cell.length_a   1.000
_cell.length_b   1.000
_cell.length_c   1.000
_cell.angle_alpha   90.00
_cell.angle_beta   90.00
_cell.angle_gamma   90.00
#
_symmetry.space_group_name_H-M   'P 1'
#
loop_
_entity.id
_entity.type
_entity.pdbx_description
1 polymer ?
#
loop_
_entity_poly.entity_id
_entity_poly.type
_entity_poly.pdbx_seq_one_letter_code
_entity_poly.pdbx_strand_id
1 'polypeptide(L)'
;MALEVMPDHVHVFVKPHPNNSPSYMANQFKGFTSHHLRGEFGHLRFQLPTLWSRSYFVAMVGAVSAETVRRYLDTQDERPSKGSGRA
;
A
#
# COMPACT_ATOMS: atom_id res chain seq x y z
N MET A 1 14.17 2.04 1.12
CA MET A 1 12.77 1.99 0.64
C MET A 1 12.23 0.62 1.01
N ALA A 2 10.94 0.49 1.31
CA ALA A 2 10.31 -0.75 1.74
C ALA A 2 8.91 -0.87 1.12
N LEU A 3 8.42 -2.10 0.94
CA LEU A 3 7.11 -2.42 0.38
C LEU A 3 6.55 -3.62 1.13
N GLU A 4 5.33 -3.51 1.62
CA GLU A 4 4.60 -4.59 2.29
C GLU A 4 3.23 -4.71 1.63
N VAL A 5 2.85 -5.93 1.26
CA VAL A 5 1.59 -6.23 0.56
C VAL A 5 0.72 -7.07 1.49
N MET A 6 -0.38 -6.49 1.93
CA MET A 6 -1.41 -7.16 2.71
C MET A 6 -2.55 -7.61 1.78
N PRO A 7 -3.40 -8.56 2.19
CA PRO A 7 -4.50 -9.04 1.35
C PRO A 7 -5.48 -7.94 0.90
N ASP A 8 -5.63 -6.86 1.69
CA ASP A 8 -6.60 -5.79 1.48
C ASP A 8 -5.97 -4.38 1.31
N HIS A 9 -4.68 -4.21 1.58
CA HIS A 9 -3.98 -2.92 1.45
C HIS A 9 -2.48 -3.09 1.19
N VAL A 10 -1.81 -2.00 0.80
CA VAL A 10 -0.37 -2.00 0.53
C VAL A 10 0.29 -0.81 1.21
N HIS A 11 1.41 -1.06 1.88
CA HIS A 11 2.27 -0.04 2.48
C HIS A 11 3.51 0.17 1.63
N VAL A 12 3.79 1.41 1.23
CA VAL A 12 4.97 1.75 0.44
C VAL A 12 5.77 2.84 1.15
N PHE A 13 7.02 2.54 1.47
CA PHE A 13 7.97 3.50 2.02
C PHE A 13 8.91 4.00 0.92
N VAL A 14 8.66 5.22 0.46
CA VAL A 14 9.34 5.85 -0.67
C VAL A 14 10.09 7.12 -0.24
N LYS A 15 11.17 7.44 -0.96
CA LYS A 15 11.79 8.77 -0.90
C LYS A 15 11.27 9.59 -2.09
N PRO A 16 10.34 10.52 -1.90
CA PRO A 16 9.78 11.30 -2.99
C PRO A 16 10.78 12.35 -3.51
N HIS A 17 10.67 12.70 -4.79
CA HIS A 17 11.28 13.93 -5.30
C HIS A 17 10.50 15.14 -4.76
N PRO A 18 11.15 16.27 -4.38
CA PRO A 18 10.46 17.41 -3.76
C PRO A 18 9.29 17.99 -4.57
N ASN A 19 9.39 17.91 -5.90
CA ASN A 19 8.34 18.42 -6.80
C ASN A 19 7.12 17.47 -6.92
N ASN A 20 7.21 16.26 -6.39
CA ASN A 20 6.12 15.29 -6.48
C ASN A 20 5.27 15.38 -5.22
N SER A 21 4.02 15.83 -5.38
CA SER A 21 3.07 15.84 -4.28
C SER A 21 2.68 14.40 -3.87
N PRO A 22 2.31 14.18 -2.60
CA PRO A 22 1.81 12.88 -2.16
C PRO A 22 0.63 12.35 -2.98
N SER A 23 -0.30 13.24 -3.34
CA SER A 23 -1.46 12.91 -4.16
C SER A 23 -1.07 12.48 -5.57
N TYR A 24 -0.11 13.17 -6.18
CA TYR A 24 0.42 12.79 -7.48
C TYR A 24 1.02 11.38 -7.44
N MET A 25 1.86 11.10 -6.44
CA MET A 25 2.49 9.79 -6.30
C MET A 25 1.47 8.67 -6.03
N ALA A 26 0.51 8.90 -5.14
CA ALA A 26 -0.55 7.94 -4.87
C ALA A 26 -1.36 7.61 -6.14
N ASN A 27 -1.67 8.63 -6.95
CA ASN A 27 -2.36 8.45 -8.22
C ASN A 27 -1.52 7.66 -9.23
N GLN A 28 -0.22 7.95 -9.34
CA GLN A 28 0.68 7.20 -10.23
C GLN A 28 0.78 5.73 -9.81
N PHE A 29 1.00 5.45 -8.52
CA PHE A 29 1.12 4.08 -8.03
C PHE A 29 -0.18 3.30 -8.25
N LYS A 30 -1.32 3.85 -7.84
CA LYS A 30 -2.62 3.19 -7.99
C LYS A 30 -3.02 3.00 -9.45
N GLY A 31 -2.80 4.03 -10.28
CA GLY A 31 -3.14 3.99 -11.70
C GLY A 31 -2.33 2.94 -12.45
N PHE A 32 -1.00 2.98 -12.29
CA PHE A 32 -0.09 2.04 -12.95
C PHE A 32 -0.37 0.60 -12.54
N THR A 33 -0.45 0.33 -11.24
CA THR A 33 -0.70 -1.03 -10.73
C THR A 33 -2.09 -1.54 -11.10
N SER A 34 -3.13 -0.69 -11.05
CA SER A 34 -4.47 -1.07 -11.52
C SER A 34 -4.48 -1.45 -12.99
N HIS A 35 -3.80 -0.68 -13.84
CA HIS A 35 -3.72 -0.99 -15.27
C HIS A 35 -3.00 -2.31 -15.52
N HIS A 36 -1.81 -2.49 -14.91
CA HIS A 36 -0.99 -3.67 -15.11
C HIS A 36 -1.66 -4.95 -14.56
N LEU A 37 -2.08 -4.92 -13.28
CA LEU A 37 -2.67 -6.09 -12.61
C LEU A 37 -4.01 -6.49 -13.22
N ARG A 38 -4.86 -5.54 -13.63
CA ARG A 38 -6.11 -5.89 -14.34
C ARG A 38 -5.84 -6.40 -15.75
N GLY A 39 -4.70 -6.04 -16.35
CA GLY A 39 -4.22 -6.58 -17.61
C GLY A 39 -3.80 -8.05 -17.49
N GLU A 40 -3.04 -8.38 -16.45
CA GLU A 40 -2.50 -9.70 -16.18
C GLU A 40 -3.55 -10.66 -15.57
N PHE A 41 -4.34 -10.19 -14.62
CA PHE A 41 -5.31 -10.99 -13.88
C PHE A 41 -6.74 -10.65 -14.30
N GLY A 42 -7.25 -11.37 -15.30
CA GLY A 42 -8.58 -11.15 -15.87
C GLY A 42 -9.72 -11.17 -14.83
N HIS A 43 -9.62 -12.00 -13.80
CA HIS A 43 -10.64 -12.08 -12.73
C HIS A 43 -10.82 -10.76 -11.98
N LEU A 44 -9.78 -9.93 -11.85
CA LEU A 44 -9.86 -8.61 -11.20
C LEU A 44 -10.74 -7.63 -11.99
N ARG A 45 -10.84 -7.80 -13.32
CA ARG A 45 -11.71 -6.97 -14.16
C ARG A 45 -13.19 -7.25 -13.91
N PHE A 46 -13.53 -8.52 -13.68
CA PHE A 46 -14.92 -8.97 -13.54
C PHE A 46 -15.43 -8.84 -12.11
N GLN A 47 -14.57 -9.04 -11.10
CA GLN A 47 -14.99 -9.02 -9.70
C GLN A 47 -14.99 -7.62 -9.08
N LEU A 48 -14.17 -6.71 -9.59
CA LEU A 48 -13.99 -5.38 -9.00
C LEU A 48 -14.20 -4.27 -10.04
N PRO A 49 -15.05 -3.26 -9.78
CA PRO A 49 -15.19 -2.11 -10.66
C PRO A 49 -13.89 -1.27 -10.71
N THR A 50 -13.16 -1.19 -9.60
CA THR A 50 -11.86 -0.53 -9.46
C THR A 50 -10.97 -1.35 -8.53
N LEU A 51 -9.66 -1.44 -8.82
CA LEU A 51 -8.73 -2.20 -7.97
C LEU A 51 -8.47 -1.53 -6.62
N TRP A 52 -8.31 -0.20 -6.62
CA TRP A 52 -7.97 0.57 -5.41
C TRP A 52 -9.14 1.42 -4.93
N SER A 53 -9.25 1.58 -3.61
CA SER A 53 -10.08 2.65 -3.03
C SER A 53 -9.59 4.02 -3.51
N ARG A 54 -10.51 4.98 -3.59
CA ARG A 54 -10.18 6.40 -3.85
C ARG A 54 -9.28 6.99 -2.77
N SER A 55 -9.45 6.59 -1.51
CA SER A 55 -8.68 7.10 -0.37
C SER A 55 -7.25 6.54 -0.32
N TYR A 56 -6.30 7.33 0.17
CA TYR A 56 -4.94 6.89 0.49
C TYR A 56 -4.49 7.55 1.79
N PHE A 57 -3.52 6.94 2.47
CA PHE A 57 -2.88 7.49 3.65
C PHE A 57 -1.44 7.86 3.34
N VAL A 58 -0.98 9.00 3.87
CA VAL A 58 0.41 9.42 3.79
C VAL A 58 0.86 10.00 5.12
N ALA A 59 2.04 9.60 5.56
CA ALA A 59 2.71 10.16 6.72
C ALA A 59 4.18 10.42 6.38
N MET A 60 4.72 11.52 6.91
CA MET A 60 6.16 11.77 6.85
C MET A 60 6.86 11.03 7.98
N VAL A 61 7.97 10.39 7.65
CA VAL A 61 8.80 9.68 8.63
C VAL A 61 10.15 10.38 8.66
N GLY A 62 10.50 10.95 9.81
CA GLY A 62 11.80 11.57 10.06
C GLY A 62 12.91 10.53 10.28
N ALA A 63 14.16 10.99 10.40
CA ALA A 63 15.33 10.10 10.50
C ALA A 63 15.25 9.08 11.67
N VAL A 64 14.74 9.51 12.83
CA VAL A 64 14.59 8.65 14.03
C VAL A 64 13.41 7.68 13.90
N SER A 65 12.36 8.07 13.16
CA SER A 65 11.19 7.23 12.96
C SER A 65 11.34 6.26 11.79
N ALA A 66 12.31 6.45 10.88
CA ALA A 66 12.52 5.55 9.74
C ALA A 66 13.04 4.18 10.19
N GLU A 67 13.94 4.14 11.17
CA GLU A 67 14.43 2.90 11.77
C GLU A 67 13.31 2.20 12.57
N THR A 68 12.53 2.98 13.32
CA THR A 68 11.37 2.46 14.08
C THR A 68 10.28 1.91 13.17
N VAL A 69 9.95 2.58 12.06
CA VAL A 69 8.96 2.13 11.07
C VAL A 69 9.48 0.90 10.32
N ARG A 70 10.77 0.87 9.95
CA ARG A 70 11.37 -0.32 9.36
C ARG A 70 11.28 -1.51 10.30
N ARG A 71 11.65 -1.33 11.57
CA ARG A 71 11.49 -2.36 12.60
C ARG A 71 10.02 -2.76 12.79
N TYR A 72 9.09 -1.81 12.76
CA TYR A 72 7.65 -2.10 12.85
C TYR A 72 7.14 -2.96 11.69
N LEU A 73 7.53 -2.65 10.45
CA LEU A 73 7.21 -3.44 9.25
C LEU A 73 7.81 -4.85 9.38
N ASP A 74 9.08 -4.96 9.78
CA ASP A 74 9.76 -6.24 10.00
C ASP A 74 9.11 -7.07 11.13
N THR A 75 8.38 -6.45 12.06
CA THR A 75 7.70 -7.13 13.18
C THR A 75 6.20 -7.39 12.89
N GLN A 76 5.62 -6.85 11.82
CA GLN A 76 4.19 -7.10 11.52
C GLN A 76 3.92 -8.53 11.01
N ASP A 77 4.90 -9.18 10.38
CA ASP A 77 4.80 -10.60 9.99
C ASP A 77 4.58 -11.55 11.18
N GLU A 78 4.87 -11.11 12.41
CA GLU A 78 4.77 -11.94 13.63
C GLU A 78 3.39 -11.89 14.30
N ARG A 79 2.44 -11.07 13.82
CA ARG A 79 1.11 -10.97 14.46
C ARG A 79 0.17 -12.03 13.88
N PRO A 80 -0.26 -13.04 14.66
CA PRO A 80 -1.24 -14.02 14.17
C PRO A 80 -2.55 -13.31 13.86
N SER A 81 -3.09 -13.55 12.66
CA SER A 81 -4.39 -13.07 12.23
C SER A 81 -5.47 -13.58 13.19
N LYS A 82 -5.97 -12.73 14.09
CA LYS A 82 -7.21 -13.04 14.81
C LYS A 82 -8.36 -12.90 13.83
N GLY A 83 -8.81 -14.02 13.30
CA GLY A 83 -10.09 -14.14 12.61
C GLY A 83 -11.21 -13.63 13.54
N SER A 84 -11.84 -12.52 13.16
CA SER A 84 -13.04 -12.04 13.83
C SER A 84 -14.26 -12.70 13.19
N GLY A 85 -14.81 -13.68 13.89
CA GLY A 85 -16.11 -14.26 13.61
C GLY A 85 -17.24 -13.24 13.71
N ARG A 86 -18.30 -13.53 12.94
CA ARG A 86 -19.64 -12.95 13.02
C ARG A 86 -20.24 -13.23 14.41
N ALA A 87 -20.78 -12.20 15.03
CA ALA A 87 -21.93 -12.26 15.93
C ALA A 87 -22.81 -11.04 15.62
#